data_AF-A0A937TUV3-F1
#
_entry.id   AF-A0A937TUV3-F1
#
_cell.length_a   1.000
_cell.length_b   1.000
_cell.length_c   1.000
_cell.angle_alpha   90.00
_cell.angle_beta   90.00
_cell.angle_gamma   90.00
#
_symmetry.space_group_name_H-M   'P 1'
#
loop_
_entity.id
_entity.type
_entity.pdbx_description
1 polymer ?
#
loop_
_entity_poly.entity_id
_entity_poly.type
_entity_poly.pdbx_seq_one_letter_code
_entity_poly.pdbx_strand_id
1 'polypeptide(L)'
;MPQTRSEIEQACLTGRSEEAERLLEQTPAGETDTARYHYHRGMVREAQGRYEDALDAYERALQFEPAHRGTLFRMAYLYDLRGQEDLAIDYYKQCIQQPPIHEGALVNLGVLYEDAGRYDEAIECYRRVLEADPNHARARLFLRDAKASRTMFYDEESERRRDKRNQVLEIPVTDFELSVRSRNCLRKMNIRTLGELIRHTEPELLSYKNFGETSLQEIKDMLTSKNLYLGMAAEDRDHRPVSVTLAPSAPPPSGRTTSETISVADIELSARARKALDRLGIEALGELAALTEERLLACKNFGETSLNEVKQVLRRYGLTLAG
;
A
#
# COMPACT_ATOMS: atom_id res chain seq x y z
N MET A 1 35.38 24.07 -15.76
CA MET A 1 35.33 23.18 -14.57
C MET A 1 33.89 22.91 -14.11
N PRO A 2 33.00 23.87 -13.79
CA PRO A 2 31.60 23.57 -13.44
C PRO A 2 30.71 23.28 -14.66
N GLN A 3 30.97 23.95 -15.78
CA GLN A 3 30.21 23.82 -17.03
C GLN A 3 30.31 22.39 -17.61
N THR A 4 31.53 21.87 -17.72
CA THR A 4 31.82 20.52 -18.23
C THR A 4 31.15 19.40 -17.43
N ARG A 5 30.94 19.60 -16.12
CA ARG A 5 30.28 18.63 -15.23
C ARG A 5 28.78 18.56 -15.47
N SER A 6 28.15 19.73 -15.56
CA SER A 6 26.73 19.86 -15.93
C SER A 6 26.48 19.33 -17.35
N GLU A 7 27.43 19.53 -18.26
CA GLU A 7 27.36 19.05 -19.64
C GLU A 7 27.36 17.51 -19.73
N ILE A 8 28.17 16.80 -18.93
CA ILE A 8 28.16 15.33 -18.90
C ILE A 8 26.80 14.82 -18.43
N GLU A 9 26.25 15.37 -17.35
CA GLU A 9 24.95 14.96 -16.82
C GLU A 9 23.83 15.24 -17.84
N GLN A 10 23.83 16.42 -18.45
CA GLN A 10 22.87 16.79 -19.50
C GLN A 10 22.99 15.91 -20.74
N ALA A 11 24.20 15.57 -21.18
CA ALA A 11 24.44 14.67 -22.30
C ALA A 11 23.88 13.27 -21.99
N CYS A 12 24.10 12.75 -20.77
CA CYS A 12 23.50 11.48 -20.33
C CYS A 12 21.97 11.54 -20.34
N LEU A 13 21.37 12.60 -19.79
CA LEU A 13 19.91 12.78 -19.72
C LEU A 13 19.25 12.94 -21.10
N THR A 14 19.97 13.47 -22.08
CA THR A 14 19.50 13.68 -23.46
C THR A 14 19.84 12.52 -24.40
N GLY A 15 20.41 11.42 -23.89
CA GLY A 15 20.77 10.24 -24.68
C GLY A 15 22.03 10.40 -25.55
N ARG A 16 22.78 11.50 -25.37
CA ARG A 16 24.04 11.77 -26.09
C ARG A 16 25.22 11.13 -25.36
N SER A 17 25.18 9.81 -25.21
CA SER A 17 26.14 9.05 -24.41
C SER A 17 27.58 9.10 -24.96
N GLU A 18 27.75 9.18 -26.28
CA GLU A 18 29.08 9.35 -26.91
C GLU A 18 29.71 10.72 -26.63
N GLU A 19 28.90 11.76 -26.53
CA GLU A 19 29.35 13.10 -26.16
C GLU A 19 29.76 13.12 -24.68
N ALA A 20 28.94 12.50 -23.83
CA ALA A 20 29.24 12.35 -22.41
C ALA A 20 30.55 11.59 -22.17
N GLU A 21 30.82 10.53 -22.93
CA GLU A 21 32.08 9.78 -22.86
C GLU A 21 33.28 10.62 -23.28
N ARG A 22 33.18 11.36 -24.40
CA ARG A 22 34.26 12.27 -24.83
C ARG A 22 34.56 13.35 -23.80
N LEU A 23 33.54 13.94 -23.19
CA LEU A 23 33.71 14.94 -22.13
C LEU A 23 34.36 14.33 -20.89
N LEU A 24 34.02 13.08 -20.55
CA LEU A 24 34.61 12.36 -19.44
C LEU A 24 36.10 12.05 -19.70
N GLU A 25 36.48 11.66 -20.90
CA GLU A 25 37.88 11.39 -21.31
C GLU A 25 38.76 12.65 -21.31
N GLN A 26 38.16 13.82 -21.57
CA GLN A 26 38.86 15.12 -21.50
C GLN A 26 39.11 15.59 -20.06
N THR A 27 38.61 14.85 -19.06
CA THR A 27 38.86 15.18 -17.65
C THR A 27 40.35 14.98 -17.33
N PRO A 28 41.06 15.99 -16.81
CA PRO A 28 42.48 15.86 -16.47
C PRO A 28 42.73 14.72 -15.47
N ALA A 29 43.86 14.02 -15.61
CA ALA A 29 44.22 12.89 -14.74
C ALA A 29 44.25 13.22 -13.23
N GLY A 30 44.44 14.49 -12.86
CA GLY A 30 44.38 14.93 -11.46
C GLY A 30 42.96 14.98 -10.87
N GLU A 31 41.90 14.89 -11.69
CA GLU A 31 40.50 14.91 -11.25
C GLU A 31 39.81 13.55 -11.36
N THR A 32 40.50 12.52 -11.86
CA THR A 32 39.93 11.18 -12.06
C THR A 32 39.76 10.39 -10.77
N ASP A 33 40.56 10.67 -9.74
CA ASP A 33 40.52 9.98 -8.45
C ASP A 33 39.54 10.65 -7.49
N THR A 34 38.31 10.87 -7.95
CA THR A 34 37.25 11.52 -7.15
C THR A 34 35.94 10.76 -7.24
N ALA A 35 35.16 10.78 -6.16
CA ALA A 35 33.81 10.20 -6.15
C ALA A 35 32.94 10.72 -7.31
N ARG A 36 33.06 12.02 -7.59
CA ARG A 36 32.34 12.69 -8.67
C ARG A 36 32.72 12.16 -10.06
N TYR A 37 34.00 11.99 -10.35
CA TYR A 37 34.43 11.43 -11.64
C TYR A 37 33.86 10.02 -11.84
N HIS A 38 33.97 9.18 -10.82
CA HIS A 38 33.42 7.83 -10.85
C HIS A 38 31.89 7.81 -10.95
N TYR A 39 31.20 8.75 -10.31
CA TYR A 39 29.76 8.93 -10.47
C TYR A 39 29.37 9.29 -11.91
N HIS A 40 30.03 10.29 -12.52
CA HIS A 40 29.78 10.63 -13.92
C HIS A 40 30.10 9.47 -14.86
N ARG A 41 31.19 8.74 -14.61
CA ARG A 41 31.52 7.51 -15.34
C ARG A 41 30.39 6.49 -15.26
N GLY A 42 29.82 6.27 -14.07
CA GLY A 42 28.65 5.41 -13.89
C GLY A 42 27.45 5.89 -14.70
N MET A 43 27.15 7.20 -14.70
CA MET A 43 26.07 7.76 -15.52
C MET A 43 26.27 7.54 -17.02
N VAL A 44 27.49 7.73 -17.53
CA VAL A 44 27.81 7.47 -18.95
C VAL A 44 27.57 6.00 -19.29
N ARG A 45 28.06 5.07 -18.46
CA ARG A 45 27.87 3.63 -18.68
C ARG A 45 26.40 3.23 -18.63
N GLU A 46 25.64 3.82 -17.72
CA GLU A 46 24.19 3.61 -17.63
C GLU A 46 23.45 4.13 -18.87
N ALA A 47 23.81 5.32 -19.37
CA ALA A 47 23.25 5.87 -20.61
C ALA A 47 23.59 5.05 -21.86
N GLN A 48 24.61 4.20 -21.78
CA GLN A 48 24.99 3.23 -22.82
C GLN A 48 24.33 1.85 -22.64
N GLY A 49 23.48 1.68 -21.62
CA GLY A 49 22.87 0.39 -21.28
C GLY A 49 23.84 -0.60 -20.62
N ARG A 50 25.05 -0.18 -20.25
CA ARG A 50 26.07 -1.02 -19.60
C ARG A 50 25.91 -0.95 -18.09
N TYR A 51 24.87 -1.61 -17.59
CA TYR A 51 24.48 -1.52 -16.18
C TYR A 51 25.50 -2.11 -15.21
N GLU A 52 26.23 -3.17 -15.57
CA GLU A 52 27.30 -3.72 -14.70
C GLU A 52 28.48 -2.75 -14.59
N ASP A 53 28.97 -2.25 -15.72
CA ASP A 53 30.03 -1.23 -15.74
C ASP A 53 29.62 0.04 -14.97
N ALA A 54 28.32 0.37 -14.96
CA ALA A 54 27.78 1.48 -14.19
C ALA A 54 27.85 1.20 -12.68
N LEU A 55 27.43 0.01 -12.23
CA LEU A 55 27.52 -0.40 -10.84
C LEU A 55 28.97 -0.42 -10.34
N ASP A 56 29.92 -0.94 -11.13
CA ASP A 56 31.36 -0.92 -10.79
C ASP A 56 31.89 0.51 -10.63
N ALA A 57 31.45 1.43 -11.50
CA ALA A 57 31.85 2.84 -11.41
C ALA A 57 31.22 3.52 -10.19
N TYR A 58 29.96 3.21 -9.89
CA TYR A 58 29.28 3.72 -8.70
C TYR A 58 29.88 3.17 -7.40
N GLU A 59 30.25 1.90 -7.35
CA GLU A 59 30.94 1.33 -6.19
C GLU A 59 32.28 2.04 -5.94
N ARG A 60 33.07 2.29 -7.00
CA ARG A 60 34.27 3.14 -6.88
C ARG A 60 33.94 4.52 -6.35
N ALA A 61 32.85 5.16 -6.82
CA ALA A 61 32.46 6.46 -6.30
C ALA A 61 32.18 6.44 -4.78
N LEU A 62 31.53 5.38 -4.28
CA LEU A 62 31.29 5.19 -2.84
C LEU A 62 32.56 4.85 -2.04
N GLN A 63 33.58 4.26 -2.66
CA GLN A 63 34.88 4.07 -1.99
C GLN A 63 35.55 5.40 -1.67
N PHE A 64 35.40 6.41 -2.53
CA PHE A 64 35.91 7.77 -2.29
C PHE A 64 35.00 8.58 -1.37
N GLU A 65 33.69 8.48 -1.55
CA GLU A 65 32.70 9.19 -0.74
C GLU A 65 31.50 8.26 -0.43
N PRO A 66 31.54 7.56 0.73
CA PRO A 66 30.54 6.53 1.07
C PRO A 66 29.10 7.05 1.14
N ALA A 67 28.93 8.34 1.31
CA ALA A 67 27.63 8.98 1.43
C ALA A 67 27.31 9.90 0.24
N HIS A 68 27.96 9.68 -0.91
CA HIS A 68 27.69 10.43 -2.15
C HIS A 68 26.26 10.15 -2.62
N ARG A 69 25.38 11.12 -2.39
CA ARG A 69 23.92 10.94 -2.52
C ARG A 69 23.47 10.54 -3.91
N GLY A 70 24.03 11.16 -4.95
CA GLY A 70 23.70 10.82 -6.34
C GLY A 70 24.02 9.36 -6.65
N THR A 71 25.16 8.87 -6.15
CA THR A 71 25.57 7.47 -6.36
C THR A 71 24.65 6.51 -5.62
N LEU A 72 24.35 6.77 -4.34
CA LEU A 72 23.41 5.95 -3.56
C LEU A 72 22.05 5.84 -4.26
N PHE A 73 21.50 6.96 -4.75
CA PHE A 73 20.23 6.97 -5.48
C PHE A 73 20.29 6.16 -6.78
N ARG A 74 21.36 6.29 -7.57
CA ARG A 74 21.51 5.55 -8.84
C ARG A 74 21.72 4.06 -8.61
N MET A 75 22.52 3.66 -7.62
CA MET A 75 22.66 2.25 -7.25
C MET A 75 21.32 1.66 -6.81
N ALA A 76 20.58 2.35 -5.94
CA ALA A 76 19.25 1.92 -5.51
C ALA A 76 18.30 1.70 -6.71
N TYR A 77 18.29 2.65 -7.66
CA TYR A 77 17.49 2.55 -8.87
C TYR A 77 17.89 1.38 -9.78
N LEU A 78 19.19 1.13 -9.96
CA LEU A 78 19.67 0.01 -10.76
C LEU A 78 19.36 -1.35 -10.11
N TYR A 79 19.48 -1.45 -8.79
CA TYR A 79 19.08 -2.65 -8.06
C TYR A 79 17.57 -2.90 -8.12
N ASP A 80 16.74 -1.84 -8.02
CA ASP A 80 15.29 -1.91 -8.20
C ASP A 80 14.94 -2.44 -9.61
N LEU A 81 15.57 -1.88 -10.65
CA LEU A 81 15.34 -2.31 -12.04
C LEU A 81 15.61 -3.81 -12.27
N ARG A 82 16.62 -4.35 -11.58
CA ARG A 82 17.01 -5.79 -11.62
C ARG A 82 16.25 -6.67 -10.62
N GLY A 83 15.28 -6.13 -9.90
CA GLY A 83 14.51 -6.86 -8.90
C GLY A 83 15.28 -7.25 -7.64
N GLN A 84 16.43 -6.65 -7.38
CA GLN A 84 17.18 -6.82 -6.13
C GLN A 84 16.64 -5.84 -5.06
N GLU A 85 15.41 -6.08 -4.64
CA GLU A 85 14.61 -5.13 -3.85
C GLU A 85 15.22 -4.82 -2.48
N ASP A 86 15.78 -5.80 -1.78
CA ASP A 86 16.42 -5.58 -0.48
C ASP A 86 17.61 -4.61 -0.58
N LEU A 87 18.46 -4.81 -1.59
CA LEU A 87 19.58 -3.90 -1.85
C LEU A 87 19.08 -2.51 -2.26
N ALA A 88 18.05 -2.43 -3.10
CA ALA A 88 17.45 -1.15 -3.49
C ALA A 88 16.93 -0.38 -2.26
N ILE A 89 16.21 -1.06 -1.36
CA ILE A 89 15.70 -0.49 -0.10
C ILE A 89 16.86 0.03 0.75
N ASP A 90 17.93 -0.74 0.91
CA ASP A 90 19.08 -0.34 1.73
C ASP A 90 19.81 0.88 1.17
N TYR A 91 20.03 0.95 -0.15
CA TYR A 91 20.64 2.12 -0.77
C TYR A 91 19.72 3.35 -0.73
N TYR A 92 18.41 3.19 -0.92
CA TYR A 92 17.45 4.29 -0.75
C TYR A 92 17.42 4.80 0.70
N LYS A 93 17.47 3.91 1.69
CA LYS A 93 17.56 4.28 3.11
C LYS A 93 18.82 5.08 3.40
N GLN A 94 19.97 4.69 2.85
CA GLN A 94 21.22 5.44 3.00
C GLN A 94 21.12 6.83 2.34
N CYS A 95 20.52 6.90 1.16
CA CYS A 95 20.33 8.16 0.42
C CYS A 95 19.52 9.22 1.20
N ILE A 96 18.57 8.79 2.05
CA ILE A 96 17.68 9.68 2.81
C ILE A 96 18.17 10.01 4.23
N GLN A 97 19.35 9.51 4.64
CA GLN A 97 19.94 9.82 5.96
C GLN A 97 20.48 11.25 6.05
N GLN A 98 20.71 11.90 4.91
CA GLN A 98 21.32 13.20 4.87
C GLN A 98 20.32 14.28 4.42
N PRO A 99 20.27 15.46 5.07
CA PRO A 99 19.53 16.61 4.59
C PRO A 99 20.25 17.30 3.41
N PRO A 100 19.54 18.00 2.50
CA PRO A 100 18.08 18.10 2.40
C PRO A 100 17.42 16.78 1.96
N ILE A 101 16.12 16.62 2.16
CA ILE A 101 15.40 15.39 1.80
C ILE A 101 15.54 15.10 0.29
N HIS A 102 15.83 13.85 -0.07
CA HIS A 102 15.82 13.40 -1.46
C HIS A 102 14.44 12.85 -1.83
N GLU A 103 13.57 13.70 -2.35
CA GLU A 103 12.17 13.37 -2.65
C GLU A 103 12.03 12.13 -3.54
N GLY A 104 12.83 12.04 -4.61
CA GLY A 104 12.80 10.89 -5.51
C GLY A 104 13.19 9.57 -4.83
N ALA A 105 14.03 9.61 -3.79
CA ALA A 105 14.44 8.41 -3.07
C ALA A 105 13.33 7.96 -2.12
N LEU A 106 12.67 8.90 -1.43
CA LEU A 106 11.51 8.60 -0.59
C LEU A 106 10.32 8.07 -1.41
N VAL A 107 10.04 8.66 -2.58
CA VAL A 107 8.95 8.17 -3.44
C VAL A 107 9.22 6.74 -3.89
N ASN A 108 10.43 6.44 -4.37
CA ASN A 108 10.75 5.09 -4.83
C ASN A 108 10.79 4.08 -3.68
N LEU A 109 11.36 4.46 -2.52
CA LEU A 109 11.33 3.63 -1.31
C LEU A 109 9.89 3.35 -0.85
N GLY A 110 9.01 4.35 -0.91
CA GLY A 110 7.60 4.17 -0.59
C GLY A 110 6.92 3.16 -1.51
N VAL A 111 7.21 3.20 -2.81
CA VAL A 111 6.68 2.23 -3.77
C VAL A 111 7.17 0.82 -3.47
N LEU A 112 8.46 0.64 -3.19
CA LEU A 112 9.02 -0.65 -2.79
C LEU A 112 8.39 -1.20 -1.52
N TYR A 113 8.08 -0.34 -0.54
CA TYR A 113 7.35 -0.75 0.64
C TYR A 113 5.88 -1.12 0.35
N GLU A 114 5.19 -0.44 -0.56
CA GLU A 114 3.84 -0.85 -0.99
C GLU A 114 3.86 -2.24 -1.61
N ASP A 115 4.82 -2.53 -2.48
CA ASP A 115 4.93 -3.83 -3.14
C ASP A 115 5.31 -4.95 -2.16
N ALA A 116 6.06 -4.63 -1.11
CA ALA A 116 6.33 -5.54 0.00
C ALA A 116 5.17 -5.66 1.01
N GLY A 117 4.02 -5.00 0.78
CA GLY A 117 2.88 -4.97 1.70
C GLY A 117 3.11 -4.17 2.99
N ARG A 118 4.22 -3.42 3.08
CA ARG A 118 4.65 -2.63 4.24
C ARG A 118 4.04 -1.22 4.19
N TYR A 119 2.71 -1.16 4.18
CA TYR A 119 1.98 0.08 3.89
C TYR A 119 2.24 1.24 4.87
N ASP A 120 2.47 0.97 6.16
CA ASP A 120 2.75 2.03 7.13
C ASP A 120 4.09 2.73 6.84
N GLU A 121 5.09 1.98 6.38
CA GLU A 121 6.40 2.54 6.00
C GLU A 121 6.33 3.29 4.68
N ALA A 122 5.52 2.81 3.73
CA ALA A 122 5.22 3.54 2.50
C ALA A 122 4.54 4.88 2.79
N ILE A 123 3.52 4.87 3.64
CA ILE A 123 2.79 6.07 4.08
C ILE A 123 3.75 7.09 4.70
N GLU A 124 4.69 6.63 5.53
CA GLU A 124 5.68 7.50 6.15
C GLU A 124 6.62 8.14 5.12
N CYS A 125 7.09 7.36 4.14
CA CYS A 125 7.90 7.90 3.05
C CYS A 125 7.17 9.02 2.29
N TYR A 126 5.90 8.81 1.95
CA TYR A 126 5.11 9.81 1.22
C TYR A 126 4.77 11.05 2.07
N ARG A 127 4.54 10.88 3.38
CA ARG A 127 4.36 12.02 4.30
C ARG A 127 5.59 12.91 4.34
N ARG A 128 6.78 12.34 4.49
CA ARG A 128 8.04 13.10 4.51
C ARG A 128 8.29 13.89 3.23
N VAL A 129 7.85 13.38 2.07
CA VAL A 129 7.87 14.15 0.82
C VAL A 129 6.90 15.34 0.89
N LEU A 130 5.68 15.12 1.37
CA LEU A 130 4.65 16.17 1.49
C LEU A 130 4.94 17.20 2.60
N GLU A 131 5.77 16.87 3.58
CA GLU A 131 6.29 17.82 4.56
C GLU A 131 7.28 18.80 3.92
N ALA A 132 8.09 18.33 2.96
CA ALA A 132 9.03 19.17 2.21
C ALA A 132 8.33 19.94 1.07
N ASP A 133 7.46 19.27 0.31
CA ASP A 133 6.62 19.86 -0.74
C ASP A 133 5.16 19.40 -0.59
N PRO A 134 4.30 20.19 0.08
CA PRO A 134 2.87 19.90 0.22
C PRO A 134 2.11 19.76 -1.11
N ASN A 135 2.67 20.30 -2.21
CA ASN A 135 2.07 20.28 -3.54
C ASN A 135 2.58 19.14 -4.43
N HIS A 136 3.41 18.24 -3.90
CA HIS A 136 3.94 17.11 -4.65
C HIS A 136 2.83 16.12 -5.06
N ALA A 137 2.28 16.30 -6.27
CA ALA A 137 1.09 15.59 -6.74
C ALA A 137 1.21 14.05 -6.66
N ARG A 138 2.38 13.50 -7.04
CA ARG A 138 2.61 12.04 -7.02
C ARG A 138 2.63 11.45 -5.61
N ALA A 139 3.27 12.12 -4.65
CA ALA A 139 3.31 11.68 -3.26
C ALA A 139 1.91 11.74 -2.63
N ARG A 140 1.10 12.75 -2.96
CA ARG A 140 -0.29 12.83 -2.52
C ARG A 140 -1.15 11.68 -3.04
N LEU A 141 -0.99 11.35 -4.33
CA LEU A 141 -1.67 10.22 -4.95
C LEU A 141 -1.27 8.91 -4.27
N PHE A 142 0.04 8.64 -4.17
CA PHE A 142 0.54 7.40 -3.57
C PHE A 142 0.20 7.29 -2.08
N LEU A 143 0.18 8.39 -1.33
CA LEU A 143 -0.28 8.39 0.06
C LEU A 143 -1.74 7.96 0.19
N ARG A 144 -2.62 8.43 -0.70
CA ARG A 144 -4.03 8.04 -0.70
C ARG A 144 -4.17 6.55 -1.03
N ASP A 145 -3.45 6.08 -2.04
CA ASP A 145 -3.52 4.70 -2.51
C ASP A 145 -2.96 3.73 -1.45
N ALA A 146 -1.83 4.06 -0.82
CA ALA A 146 -1.24 3.28 0.26
C ALA A 146 -2.15 3.21 1.50
N LYS A 147 -2.83 4.32 1.86
CA LYS A 147 -3.82 4.33 2.95
C LYS A 147 -5.02 3.45 2.64
N ALA A 148 -5.55 3.52 1.41
CA ALA A 148 -6.66 2.70 0.97
C ALA A 148 -6.31 1.21 1.00
N SER A 149 -5.12 0.86 0.47
CA SER A 149 -4.59 -0.50 0.47
C SER A 149 -4.40 -1.03 1.89
N ARG A 150 -3.83 -0.20 2.79
CA ARG A 150 -3.76 -0.55 4.21
C ARG A 150 -5.14 -0.87 4.79
N THR A 151 -6.16 -0.04 4.57
CA THR A 151 -7.51 -0.31 5.10
C THR A 151 -8.16 -1.56 4.54
N MET A 152 -7.92 -1.93 3.28
CA MET A 152 -8.46 -3.17 2.70
C MET A 152 -7.92 -4.44 3.37
N PHE A 153 -6.62 -4.46 3.72
CA PHE A 153 -6.03 -5.62 4.42
C PHE A 153 -6.38 -5.67 5.92
N TYR A 154 -6.68 -4.53 6.54
CA TYR A 154 -7.03 -4.44 7.96
C TYR A 154 -8.51 -4.74 8.28
N ASP A 155 -9.37 -4.99 7.28
CA ASP A 155 -10.81 -5.15 7.51
C ASP A 155 -11.26 -6.58 7.83
N GLU A 156 -10.46 -7.65 7.63
CA GLU A 156 -10.95 -8.99 7.97
C GLU A 156 -11.12 -9.23 9.48
N GLU A 157 -10.17 -8.77 10.30
CA GLU A 157 -10.22 -9.02 11.75
C GLU A 157 -11.23 -8.08 12.44
N SER A 158 -11.31 -6.84 11.98
CA SER A 158 -12.25 -5.83 12.46
C SER A 158 -13.69 -6.20 12.08
N GLU A 159 -13.94 -6.65 10.84
CA GLU A 159 -15.24 -7.19 10.44
C GLU A 159 -15.57 -8.46 11.23
N ARG A 160 -14.67 -9.43 11.37
CA ARG A 160 -14.94 -10.63 12.19
C ARG A 160 -15.28 -10.29 13.63
N ARG A 161 -14.63 -9.30 14.24
CA ARG A 161 -14.95 -8.81 15.59
C ARG A 161 -16.30 -8.11 15.63
N ARG A 162 -16.63 -7.34 14.59
CA ARG A 162 -17.92 -6.66 14.43
C ARG A 162 -19.06 -7.66 14.21
N ASP A 163 -18.85 -8.68 13.40
CA ASP A 163 -19.80 -9.75 13.11
C ASP A 163 -20.03 -10.62 14.33
N LYS A 164 -18.97 -11.03 15.02
CA LYS A 164 -19.08 -11.72 16.33
C LYS A 164 -19.86 -10.88 17.34
N ARG A 165 -19.60 -9.57 17.38
CA ARG A 165 -20.34 -8.66 18.26
C ARG A 165 -21.81 -8.56 17.85
N ASN A 166 -22.12 -8.38 16.57
CA ASN A 166 -23.50 -8.33 16.07
C ASN A 166 -24.26 -9.63 16.37
N GLN A 167 -23.60 -10.79 16.20
CA GLN A 167 -24.18 -12.08 16.55
C GLN A 167 -24.52 -12.19 18.04
N VAL A 168 -23.68 -11.64 18.93
CA VAL A 168 -23.97 -11.58 20.36
C VAL A 168 -25.16 -10.66 20.66
N LEU A 169 -25.29 -9.53 19.95
CA LEU A 169 -26.41 -8.59 20.13
C LEU A 169 -27.74 -9.18 19.66
N GLU A 170 -27.73 -10.13 18.73
CA GLU A 170 -28.93 -10.83 18.23
C GLU A 170 -29.41 -11.95 19.16
N ILE A 171 -28.61 -12.37 20.17
CA ILE A 171 -29.00 -13.43 21.09
C ILE A 171 -30.31 -13.05 21.80
N PRO A 172 -31.34 -13.90 21.75
CA PRO A 172 -32.58 -13.69 22.47
C PRO A 172 -32.36 -13.63 23.98
N VAL A 173 -32.99 -12.67 24.67
CA VAL A 173 -32.94 -12.59 26.14
C VAL A 173 -33.59 -13.80 26.82
N THR A 174 -34.36 -14.61 26.07
CA THR A 174 -34.98 -15.85 26.54
C THR A 174 -34.00 -16.99 26.72
N ASP A 175 -32.82 -16.92 26.09
CA ASP A 175 -31.79 -17.97 26.14
C ASP A 175 -31.05 -17.98 27.49
N PHE A 176 -31.32 -16.99 28.34
CA PHE A 176 -30.71 -16.84 29.65
C PHE A 176 -31.65 -17.27 30.78
N GLU A 177 -31.07 -17.90 31.80
CA GLU A 177 -31.77 -18.30 33.03
C GLU A 177 -32.07 -17.10 33.92
N LEU A 178 -33.15 -16.40 33.59
CA LEU A 178 -33.64 -15.24 34.34
C LEU A 178 -34.83 -15.62 35.23
N SER A 179 -34.99 -14.91 36.35
CA SER A 179 -36.17 -15.08 37.19
C SER A 179 -37.46 -14.72 36.44
N VAL A 180 -38.59 -15.28 36.89
CA VAL A 180 -39.92 -15.02 36.31
C VAL A 180 -40.24 -13.51 36.31
N ARG A 181 -39.73 -12.76 37.31
CA ARG A 181 -39.89 -11.30 37.40
C ARG A 181 -39.09 -10.58 36.30
N SER A 182 -37.82 -10.91 36.14
CA SER A 182 -36.93 -10.34 35.12
C SER A 182 -37.45 -10.63 33.70
N ARG A 183 -37.86 -11.87 33.42
CA ARG A 183 -38.44 -12.26 32.11
C ARG A 183 -39.76 -11.55 31.80
N ASN A 184 -40.64 -11.41 32.80
CA ASN A 184 -41.90 -10.68 32.64
C ASN A 184 -41.69 -9.18 32.40
N CYS A 185 -40.65 -8.61 33.01
CA CYS A 185 -40.27 -7.21 32.79
C CYS A 185 -39.79 -6.99 31.36
N LEU A 186 -38.79 -7.76 30.90
CA LEU A 186 -38.25 -7.66 29.53
C LEU A 186 -39.35 -7.84 28.47
N ARG A 187 -40.25 -8.81 28.68
CA ARG A 187 -41.41 -9.03 27.80
C ARG A 187 -42.36 -7.82 27.77
N LYS A 188 -42.63 -7.18 28.90
CA LYS A 188 -43.49 -5.97 28.96
C LYS A 188 -42.85 -4.76 28.31
N MET A 189 -41.52 -4.66 28.37
CA MET A 189 -40.73 -3.63 27.68
C MET A 189 -40.54 -3.94 26.18
N ASN A 190 -41.04 -5.08 25.71
CA ASN A 190 -40.83 -5.59 24.34
C ASN A 190 -39.34 -5.73 23.97
N ILE A 191 -38.49 -6.01 24.96
CA ILE A 191 -37.06 -6.30 24.77
C ILE A 191 -36.93 -7.80 24.48
N ARG A 192 -36.43 -8.13 23.30
CA ARG A 192 -36.32 -9.50 22.80
C ARG A 192 -34.87 -9.94 22.64
N THR A 193 -33.95 -9.00 22.38
CA THR A 193 -32.53 -9.28 22.14
C THR A 193 -31.62 -8.53 23.10
N LEU A 194 -30.38 -9.00 23.25
CA LEU A 194 -29.36 -8.29 24.03
C LEU A 194 -29.08 -6.89 23.45
N GLY A 195 -29.12 -6.73 22.13
CA GLY A 195 -28.94 -5.44 21.45
C GLY A 195 -30.01 -4.40 21.77
N GLU A 196 -31.25 -4.82 22.03
CA GLU A 196 -32.33 -3.94 22.50
C GLU A 196 -32.16 -3.61 23.98
N LEU A 197 -31.71 -4.58 24.79
CA LEU A 197 -31.52 -4.42 26.22
C LEU A 197 -30.45 -3.38 26.57
N ILE A 198 -29.31 -3.39 25.88
CA ILE A 198 -28.21 -2.44 26.12
C ILE A 198 -28.53 -0.98 25.76
N ARG A 199 -29.65 -0.71 25.09
CA ARG A 199 -30.13 0.65 24.80
C ARG A 199 -30.83 1.29 25.99
N HIS A 200 -31.25 0.48 26.97
CA HIS A 200 -31.90 0.95 28.17
C HIS A 200 -30.90 1.20 29.29
N THR A 201 -31.20 2.20 30.10
CA THR A 201 -30.41 2.55 31.28
C THR A 201 -30.95 1.88 32.53
N GLU A 202 -30.11 1.71 33.55
CA GLU A 202 -30.52 1.19 34.86
C GLU A 202 -31.74 1.92 35.48
N PRO A 203 -31.80 3.26 35.50
CA PRO A 203 -32.97 3.97 36.04
C PRO A 203 -34.24 3.73 35.23
N GLU A 204 -34.14 3.54 33.90
CA GLU A 204 -35.31 3.19 33.08
C GLU A 204 -35.88 1.82 33.46
N LEU A 205 -35.01 0.82 33.71
CA LEU A 205 -35.45 -0.50 34.13
C LEU A 205 -36.07 -0.47 35.54
N LEU A 206 -35.46 0.27 36.48
CA LEU A 206 -35.97 0.44 37.84
C LEU A 206 -37.29 1.22 37.92
N SER A 207 -37.61 2.04 36.92
CA SER A 207 -38.87 2.78 36.87
C SER A 207 -40.10 1.89 36.61
N TYR A 208 -39.91 0.64 36.17
CA TYR A 208 -41.01 -0.25 35.83
C TYR A 208 -41.65 -0.94 37.04
N LYS A 209 -42.99 -0.95 37.05
CA LYS A 209 -43.80 -1.53 38.13
C LYS A 209 -43.51 -3.03 38.31
N ASN A 210 -43.15 -3.41 39.53
CA ASN A 210 -42.77 -4.78 39.95
C ASN A 210 -41.40 -5.26 39.43
N PHE A 211 -40.55 -4.35 38.96
CA PHE A 211 -39.12 -4.59 38.79
C PHE A 211 -38.37 -4.14 40.05
N GLY A 212 -37.33 -4.87 40.45
CA GLY A 212 -36.59 -4.59 41.68
C GLY A 212 -35.10 -4.85 41.53
N GLU A 213 -34.33 -4.44 42.54
CA GLU A 213 -32.86 -4.48 42.51
C GLU A 213 -32.29 -5.87 42.23
N THR A 214 -32.94 -6.93 42.73
CA THR A 214 -32.57 -8.32 42.45
C THR A 214 -32.67 -8.68 40.96
N SER A 215 -33.74 -8.22 40.29
CA SER A 215 -33.92 -8.42 38.84
C SER A 215 -32.96 -7.56 38.01
N LEU A 216 -32.58 -6.38 38.52
CA LEU A 216 -31.55 -5.56 37.89
C LEU A 216 -30.18 -6.24 37.95
N GLN A 217 -29.81 -6.80 39.10
CA GLN A 217 -28.54 -7.51 39.27
C GLN A 217 -28.46 -8.74 38.36
N GLU A 218 -29.54 -9.54 38.27
CA GLU A 218 -29.63 -10.67 37.32
C GLU A 218 -29.37 -10.23 35.86
N ILE A 219 -29.92 -9.08 35.46
CA ILE A 219 -29.72 -8.53 34.11
C ILE A 219 -28.28 -8.06 33.90
N LYS A 220 -27.67 -7.43 34.91
CA LYS A 220 -26.27 -7.01 34.87
C LYS A 220 -25.33 -8.20 34.78
N ASP A 221 -25.56 -9.24 35.55
CA ASP A 221 -24.73 -10.44 35.57
C ASP A 221 -24.78 -11.15 34.20
N MET A 222 -25.98 -11.25 33.62
CA MET A 222 -26.18 -11.76 32.25
C MET A 222 -25.39 -10.93 31.22
N LEU A 223 -25.51 -9.61 31.22
CA LEU A 223 -24.82 -8.75 30.25
C LEU A 223 -23.30 -8.83 30.43
N THR A 224 -22.83 -8.85 31.69
CA THR A 224 -21.42 -8.98 32.03
C THR A 224 -20.83 -10.29 31.52
N SER A 225 -21.60 -11.40 31.56
CA SER A 225 -21.19 -12.70 30.99
C SER A 225 -20.90 -12.67 29.48
N LYS A 226 -21.40 -11.65 28.78
CA LYS A 226 -21.18 -11.39 27.35
C LYS A 226 -20.35 -10.12 27.08
N ASN A 227 -19.71 -9.57 28.11
CA ASN A 227 -18.95 -8.31 28.05
C ASN A 227 -19.78 -7.11 27.54
N LEU A 228 -21.07 -7.06 27.93
CA LEU A 228 -21.99 -5.96 27.63
C LEU A 228 -22.41 -5.25 28.93
N TYR A 229 -22.90 -4.02 28.81
CA TYR A 229 -23.48 -3.27 29.94
C TYR A 229 -24.68 -2.41 29.49
N LEU A 230 -25.52 -2.02 30.45
CA LEU A 230 -26.72 -1.20 30.20
C LEU A 230 -26.31 0.24 29.84
N GLY A 231 -26.95 0.83 28.83
CA GLY A 231 -26.63 2.17 28.34
C GLY A 231 -25.48 2.25 27.32
N MET A 232 -24.80 1.14 27.04
CA MET A 232 -23.67 1.06 26.10
C MET A 232 -24.02 1.59 24.69
N ALA A 233 -25.23 1.35 24.20
CA ALA A 233 -25.66 1.82 22.87
C ALA A 233 -26.13 3.28 22.84
N ALA A 234 -26.32 3.92 24.01
CA ALA A 234 -26.64 5.34 24.11
C ALA A 234 -25.38 6.22 24.09
N GLU A 235 -24.23 5.68 24.54
CA GLU A 235 -22.92 6.33 24.50
C GLU A 235 -22.33 6.37 23.07
N ASP A 236 -22.58 5.34 22.26
CA ASP A 236 -22.13 5.25 20.85
C ASP A 236 -22.89 6.19 19.87
N ARG A 237 -23.85 7.00 20.33
CA ARG A 237 -24.65 7.89 19.46
C ARG A 237 -23.86 9.04 18.82
N ASP A 238 -22.67 9.37 19.32
CA ASP A 238 -21.81 10.42 18.75
C ASP A 238 -20.98 9.95 17.55
N HIS A 239 -21.01 8.68 17.17
CA HIS A 239 -20.37 8.15 15.97
C HIS A 239 -21.41 7.53 15.04
N ARG A 240 -22.28 8.36 14.45
CA ARG A 240 -23.03 7.95 13.27
C ARG A 240 -22.07 7.77 12.10
N PRO A 241 -21.92 6.56 11.52
CA PRO A 241 -21.40 6.45 10.18
C PRO A 241 -22.48 6.96 9.23
N VAL A 242 -22.08 7.79 8.26
CA VAL A 242 -22.91 8.15 7.12
C VAL A 242 -23.25 6.86 6.37
N SER A 243 -24.51 6.46 6.40
CA SER A 243 -25.01 5.35 5.59
C SER A 243 -24.92 5.75 4.11
N VAL A 244 -23.92 5.23 3.41
CA VAL A 244 -23.92 5.22 1.94
C VAL A 244 -24.86 4.09 1.52
N THR A 245 -25.98 4.46 0.92
CA THR A 245 -26.92 3.52 0.31
C THR A 245 -26.25 2.85 -0.90
N LEU A 246 -25.73 1.64 -0.71
CA LEU A 246 -25.32 0.76 -1.81
C LEU A 246 -26.55 -0.01 -2.29
N ALA A 247 -26.84 0.11 -3.59
CA ALA A 247 -27.86 -0.66 -4.29
C ALA A 247 -27.50 -2.16 -4.29
N PRO A 248 -28.50 -3.08 -4.32
CA PRO A 248 -28.24 -4.51 -4.22
C PRO A 248 -27.54 -5.04 -5.47
N SER A 249 -26.40 -5.71 -5.28
CA SER A 249 -25.69 -6.45 -6.32
C SER A 249 -26.46 -7.73 -6.69
N ALA A 250 -26.53 -8.00 -7.98
CA ALA A 250 -27.15 -9.19 -8.58
C ALA A 250 -26.36 -10.47 -8.25
N PRO A 251 -26.99 -11.66 -8.27
CA PRO A 251 -26.31 -12.93 -7.98
C PRO A 251 -25.33 -13.30 -9.11
N PRO A 252 -24.30 -14.14 -8.82
CA PRO A 252 -23.23 -14.40 -9.78
C PRO A 252 -23.75 -15.29 -10.93
N PRO A 253 -23.37 -15.01 -12.20
CA PRO A 253 -23.67 -15.92 -13.28
C PRO A 253 -22.73 -17.13 -13.17
N SER A 254 -23.36 -18.31 -13.13
CA SER A 254 -22.71 -19.58 -13.39
C SER A 254 -22.46 -19.68 -14.91
N GLY A 255 -21.20 -19.58 -15.31
CA GLY A 255 -20.78 -19.74 -16.69
C GLY A 255 -19.27 -19.82 -16.79
N ARG A 256 -18.75 -20.76 -17.57
CA ARG A 256 -17.33 -20.87 -17.91
C ARG A 256 -16.87 -19.53 -18.51
N THR A 257 -16.17 -18.71 -17.74
CA THR A 257 -15.63 -17.44 -18.19
C THR A 257 -14.46 -17.71 -19.12
N THR A 258 -14.57 -17.28 -20.37
CA THR A 258 -13.44 -17.22 -21.29
C THR A 258 -12.43 -16.22 -20.72
N SER A 259 -11.14 -16.49 -20.84
CA SER A 259 -10.06 -15.67 -20.25
C SER A 259 -10.00 -14.21 -20.77
N GLU A 260 -10.86 -13.86 -21.72
CA GLU A 260 -11.01 -12.53 -22.32
C GLU A 260 -11.85 -11.56 -21.47
N THR A 261 -12.59 -12.04 -20.47
CA THR A 261 -13.50 -11.21 -19.64
C THR A 261 -13.01 -10.98 -18.20
N ILE A 262 -11.80 -11.43 -17.85
CA ILE A 262 -11.23 -11.18 -16.52
C ILE A 262 -10.62 -9.78 -16.52
N SER A 263 -11.18 -8.90 -15.69
CA SER A 263 -10.67 -7.54 -15.49
C SER A 263 -9.33 -7.58 -14.75
N VAL A 264 -8.38 -6.77 -15.19
CA VAL A 264 -7.09 -6.56 -14.50
C VAL A 264 -7.28 -6.01 -13.08
N ALA A 265 -8.41 -5.35 -12.81
CA ALA A 265 -8.75 -4.83 -11.48
C ALA A 265 -9.03 -5.94 -10.46
N ASP A 266 -9.52 -7.09 -10.90
CA ASP A 266 -9.89 -8.23 -10.04
C ASP A 266 -8.71 -9.16 -9.73
N ILE A 267 -7.52 -8.80 -10.21
CA ILE A 267 -6.30 -9.60 -10.10
C ILE A 267 -5.34 -8.96 -9.11
N GLU A 268 -4.80 -9.78 -8.20
CA GLU A 268 -3.71 -9.40 -7.32
C GLU A 268 -2.42 -9.15 -8.12
N LEU A 269 -2.06 -7.88 -8.22
CA LEU A 269 -0.85 -7.37 -8.84
C LEU A 269 -0.23 -6.31 -7.94
N SER A 270 1.09 -6.19 -7.96
CA SER A 270 1.84 -5.14 -7.28
C SER A 270 1.37 -3.76 -7.72
N ALA A 271 1.60 -2.77 -6.86
CA ALA A 271 1.21 -1.39 -7.17
C ALA A 271 1.94 -0.90 -8.42
N ARG A 272 3.20 -1.32 -8.63
CA ARG A 272 3.97 -1.05 -9.85
C ARG A 272 3.34 -1.66 -11.10
N ALA A 273 3.04 -2.97 -11.09
CA ALA A 273 2.46 -3.65 -12.24
C ALA A 273 1.10 -3.04 -12.60
N ARG A 274 0.22 -2.86 -11.62
CA ARG A 274 -1.11 -2.24 -11.84
C ARG A 274 -1.01 -0.83 -12.40
N LYS A 275 -0.12 0.02 -11.87
CA LYS A 275 0.10 1.39 -12.37
C LYS A 275 0.67 1.41 -13.79
N ALA A 276 1.47 0.42 -14.19
CA ALA A 276 1.96 0.32 -15.56
C ALA A 276 0.86 -0.11 -16.54
N LEU A 277 0.02 -1.08 -16.14
CA LEU A 277 -1.12 -1.54 -16.95
C LEU A 277 -2.15 -0.43 -17.14
N ASP A 278 -2.45 0.34 -16.09
CA ASP A 278 -3.34 1.51 -16.14
C ASP A 278 -2.82 2.58 -17.12
N ARG A 279 -1.51 2.84 -17.14
CA ARG A 279 -0.88 3.76 -18.11
C ARG A 279 -0.94 3.26 -19.55
N LEU A 280 -0.91 1.94 -19.74
CA LEU A 280 -1.06 1.31 -21.04
C LEU A 280 -2.52 1.20 -21.47
N GLY A 281 -3.47 1.56 -20.60
CA GLY A 281 -4.91 1.47 -20.85
C GLY A 281 -5.41 0.04 -20.94
N ILE A 282 -4.81 -0.88 -20.19
CA ILE A 282 -5.11 -2.32 -20.25
C ILE A 282 -6.12 -2.65 -19.17
N GLU A 283 -7.32 -3.02 -19.58
CA GLU A 283 -8.42 -3.29 -18.65
C GLU A 283 -8.70 -4.80 -18.54
N ALA A 284 -8.33 -5.59 -19.55
CA ALA A 284 -8.61 -7.03 -19.60
C ALA A 284 -7.34 -7.91 -19.69
N LEU A 285 -7.42 -9.10 -19.09
CA LEU A 285 -6.33 -10.08 -19.09
C LEU A 285 -5.95 -10.55 -20.51
N GLY A 286 -6.90 -10.59 -21.44
CA GLY A 286 -6.65 -10.92 -22.85
C GLY A 286 -5.78 -9.87 -23.56
N GLU A 287 -5.98 -8.58 -23.26
CA GLU A 287 -5.16 -7.49 -23.79
C GLU A 287 -3.74 -7.53 -23.21
N LEU A 288 -3.62 -7.89 -21.94
CA LEU A 288 -2.32 -8.09 -21.29
C LEU A 288 -1.52 -9.23 -21.94
N ALA A 289 -2.17 -10.36 -22.28
CA ALA A 289 -1.52 -11.48 -22.96
C ALA A 289 -1.05 -11.13 -24.39
N ALA A 290 -1.68 -10.14 -25.04
CA ALA A 290 -1.29 -9.69 -26.37
C ALA A 290 -0.04 -8.79 -26.39
N LEU A 291 0.50 -8.41 -25.23
CA LEU A 291 1.73 -7.62 -25.14
C LEU A 291 2.99 -8.46 -25.16
N THR A 292 4.05 -7.87 -25.73
CA THR A 292 5.41 -8.40 -25.66
C THR A 292 6.12 -7.95 -24.38
N GLU A 293 7.10 -8.75 -23.95
CA GLU A 293 7.93 -8.44 -22.79
C GLU A 293 8.66 -7.10 -22.94
N GLU A 294 9.17 -6.83 -24.15
CA GLU A 294 9.88 -5.59 -24.48
C GLU A 294 9.00 -4.36 -24.28
N ARG A 295 7.72 -4.44 -24.66
CA ARG A 295 6.78 -3.33 -24.52
C ARG A 295 6.43 -3.05 -23.06
N LEU A 296 6.39 -4.09 -22.24
CA LEU A 296 6.20 -3.95 -20.79
C LEU A 296 7.45 -3.37 -20.12
N LEU A 297 8.66 -3.86 -20.44
CA LEU A 297 9.92 -3.35 -19.90
C LEU A 297 10.25 -1.92 -20.37
N ALA A 298 9.71 -1.49 -21.51
CA ALA A 298 9.81 -0.10 -21.96
C ALA A 298 8.99 0.87 -21.09
N CYS A 299 8.08 0.38 -20.23
CA CYS A 299 7.29 1.23 -19.36
C CYS A 299 8.12 1.81 -18.22
N LYS A 300 8.00 3.12 -18.01
CA LYS A 300 8.71 3.82 -16.94
C LYS A 300 8.28 3.32 -15.56
N ASN A 301 9.24 2.85 -14.77
CA ASN A 301 9.07 2.19 -13.47
C ASN A 301 8.41 0.80 -13.54
N PHE A 302 8.53 0.10 -14.67
CA PHE A 302 8.20 -1.31 -14.80
C PHE A 302 9.51 -2.11 -14.95
N GLY A 303 9.83 -2.90 -13.93
CA GLY A 303 11.08 -3.68 -13.86
C GLY A 303 10.87 -5.17 -14.09
N GLU A 304 11.96 -5.94 -14.01
CA GLU A 304 11.90 -7.40 -14.19
C GLU A 304 11.00 -8.09 -13.15
N THR A 305 10.90 -7.56 -11.92
CA THR A 305 9.99 -8.12 -10.91
C THR A 305 8.53 -8.01 -11.33
N SER A 306 8.11 -6.83 -11.81
CA SER A 306 6.75 -6.61 -12.32
C SER A 306 6.48 -7.44 -13.57
N LEU A 307 7.47 -7.65 -14.43
CA LEU A 307 7.35 -8.54 -15.58
C LEU A 307 7.14 -10.00 -15.15
N ASN A 308 7.93 -10.48 -14.19
CA ASN A 308 7.83 -11.84 -13.68
C ASN A 308 6.51 -12.08 -12.96
N GLU A 309 6.01 -11.10 -12.22
CA GLU A 309 4.69 -11.11 -11.60
C GLU A 309 3.58 -11.22 -12.64
N VAL A 310 3.59 -10.36 -13.68
CA VAL A 310 2.64 -10.43 -14.79
C VAL A 310 2.66 -11.81 -15.46
N LYS A 311 3.85 -12.38 -15.71
CA LYS A 311 3.99 -13.74 -16.26
C LYS A 311 3.41 -14.81 -15.33
N GLN A 312 3.63 -14.70 -14.03
CA GLN A 312 3.07 -15.65 -13.05
C GLN A 312 1.54 -15.59 -13.03
N VAL A 313 0.99 -14.38 -13.02
CA VAL A 313 -0.45 -14.15 -13.09
C VAL A 313 -1.04 -14.75 -14.36
N LEU A 314 -0.49 -14.43 -15.53
CA LEU A 314 -0.97 -14.99 -16.80
C LEU A 314 -0.93 -16.53 -16.79
N ARG A 315 0.12 -17.13 -16.25
CA ARG A 315 0.23 -18.60 -16.09
C ARG A 315 -0.86 -19.18 -15.20
N ARG A 316 -1.28 -18.51 -14.12
CA ARG A 316 -2.39 -18.97 -13.25
C ARG A 316 -3.71 -19.10 -14.02
N TYR A 317 -3.89 -18.27 -15.05
CA TYR A 317 -5.06 -18.28 -15.94
C TYR A 317 -4.81 -19.04 -17.26
N GLY A 318 -3.68 -19.73 -17.40
CA GLY A 318 -3.35 -20.52 -18.59
C GLY A 318 -2.95 -19.69 -19.82
N LEU A 319 -2.57 -18.43 -19.62
CA LEU A 319 -2.11 -17.51 -20.66
C LEU A 319 -0.59 -17.28 -20.60
N THR A 320 -0.03 -16.81 -21.70
CA THR A 320 1.36 -16.34 -21.81
C THR A 320 1.40 -15.01 -22.55
N LEU A 321 2.44 -14.20 -22.29
CA LEU A 321 2.71 -13.00 -23.09
C LEU A 321 2.97 -13.37 -24.55
N ALA A 322 2.71 -12.42 -25.46
CA ALA A 322 3.03 -12.57 -26.87
C ALA A 322 4.56 -12.67 -27.03
N GLY A 323 4.99 -13.66 -27.83
CA GLY A 323 6.39 -13.85 -28.21
C GLY A 323 6.85 -12.86 -29.26
#